data_AF-A0AAW6J424-F1
#
_entry.id   AF-A0AAW6J424-F1
#
_cell.length_a   1.000
_cell.length_b   1.000
_cell.length_c   1.000
_cell.angle_alpha   90.00
_cell.angle_beta   90.00
_cell.angle_gamma   90.00
#
_symmetry.space_group_name_H-M   'P 1'
#
loop_
_entity.id
_entity.type
_entity.pdbx_description
1 polymer ?
#
loop_
_entity_poly.entity_id
_entity_poly.type
_entity_poly.pdbx_seq_one_letter_code
_entity_poly.pdbx_strand_id
1 'polypeptide(L)'
;MLPLIGLGVVLARAFTAALTVYELYSYGSNLYEGQANYRQELDKAKAEIKKIIHDLEKEFNGHLLYASEIAYLEKLRKDDPRNDETRQPRQRGHQGFKKQISERIPFRKVISEVCDKANINSFPQLKKKKGVKVSDLPKARQKILESWAGLILSEIVNEDIGSEFLIARLKQLAASIMFEFVDEILGWKAPIKTEVCFGAKFEDPQLLFPGNPRLKRIGRFDLNPFYPTPYHNQRGSIAADLVIAESRLEPISKTNLFAIVEIKFQGDSIKKEQFSKYDDLLKECKVAKEGKYGKKNNHSGKGIKEGGYLSLFRYPEDIALEGGKGKPNEQTGTKKAGNRGK
;
A
#
# COMPACT_ATOMS: atom_id res chain seq x y z
N MET A 1 -4.71 -29.22 -2.12
CA MET A 1 -5.40 -28.02 -1.57
C MET A 1 -4.76 -27.46 -0.28
N LEU A 2 -3.90 -28.20 0.44
CA LEU A 2 -3.23 -27.70 1.66
C LEU A 2 -2.24 -26.50 1.50
N PRO A 3 -1.49 -26.30 0.40
CA PRO A 3 -0.41 -25.29 0.41
C PRO A 3 -0.92 -23.84 0.26
N LEU A 4 -2.15 -23.65 -0.23
CA LEU A 4 -2.73 -22.31 -0.47
C LEU A 4 -3.19 -21.61 0.83
N ILE A 5 -3.68 -22.37 1.80
CA ILE A 5 -4.15 -21.82 3.10
C ILE A 5 -2.96 -21.32 3.93
N GLY A 6 -1.79 -21.96 3.81
CA GLY A 6 -0.56 -21.54 4.48
C GLY A 6 -0.10 -20.14 4.08
N LEU A 7 -0.16 -19.78 2.80
CA LEU A 7 0.32 -18.50 2.28
C LEU A 7 -0.38 -17.29 2.95
N GLY A 8 -1.70 -17.35 3.08
CA GLY A 8 -2.49 -16.27 3.69
C GLY A 8 -2.25 -16.11 5.19
N VAL A 9 -2.10 -17.24 5.90
CA VAL A 9 -1.81 -17.24 7.34
C VAL A 9 -0.39 -16.77 7.62
N VAL A 10 0.59 -17.20 6.82
CA VAL A 10 1.99 -16.77 6.91
C VAL A 10 2.11 -15.28 6.63
N LEU A 11 1.50 -14.78 5.55
CA LEU A 11 1.50 -13.35 5.25
C LEU A 11 0.83 -12.56 6.37
N ALA A 12 -0.36 -12.97 6.84
CA ALA A 12 -1.04 -12.29 7.94
C ALA A 12 -0.14 -12.21 9.19
N ARG A 13 0.52 -13.32 9.58
CA ARG A 13 1.45 -13.34 10.72
C ARG A 13 2.68 -12.47 10.52
N ALA A 14 3.28 -12.49 9.32
CA ALA A 14 4.40 -11.63 8.95
C ALA A 14 4.02 -10.15 9.06
N PHE A 15 2.84 -9.78 8.55
CA PHE A 15 2.29 -8.43 8.68
C PHE A 15 2.01 -8.08 10.14
N THR A 16 1.36 -8.93 10.94
CA THR A 16 1.13 -8.67 12.37
C THR A 16 2.44 -8.45 13.14
N ALA A 17 3.49 -9.23 12.86
CA ALA A 17 4.80 -9.06 13.48
C ALA A 17 5.44 -7.72 13.07
N ALA A 18 5.43 -7.39 11.77
CA ALA A 18 5.88 -6.10 11.25
C ALA A 18 5.16 -4.90 11.88
N LEU A 19 3.85 -5.02 12.10
CA LEU A 19 3.03 -3.98 12.71
C LEU A 19 3.39 -3.73 14.18
N THR A 20 3.60 -4.80 14.96
CA THR A 20 3.96 -4.72 16.39
C THR A 20 5.30 -4.03 16.61
N VAL A 21 6.22 -4.25 15.68
CA VAL A 21 7.57 -3.71 15.72
C VAL A 21 7.62 -2.26 15.22
N TYR A 22 6.82 -1.93 14.20
CA TYR A 22 6.62 -0.53 13.78
C TYR A 22 6.01 0.32 14.90
N GLU A 23 5.12 -0.26 15.71
CA GLU A 23 4.57 0.40 16.91
C GLU A 23 5.64 0.80 17.91
N LEU A 24 6.51 -0.15 18.31
CA LEU A 24 7.62 0.11 19.24
C LEU A 24 8.55 1.24 18.75
N TYR A 25 8.75 1.34 17.44
CA TYR A 25 9.55 2.40 16.81
C TYR A 25 8.87 3.79 16.84
N SER A 26 7.57 3.87 16.57
CA SER A 26 6.84 5.14 16.44
C SER A 26 6.72 5.95 17.74
N TYR A 27 6.80 5.29 18.90
CA TYR A 27 6.73 5.94 20.22
C TYR A 27 8.02 6.65 20.65
N GLY A 28 9.17 6.37 20.01
CA GLY A 28 10.50 6.73 20.55
C GLY A 28 11.28 7.88 19.90
N SER A 29 10.76 8.60 18.89
CA SER A 29 11.61 9.47 18.06
C SER A 29 11.16 10.93 17.95
N ASN A 30 11.76 11.86 18.70
CA ASN A 30 11.72 13.31 18.40
C ASN A 30 12.44 13.62 17.08
N LEU A 31 11.94 14.57 16.28
CA LEU A 31 12.38 14.93 14.91
C LEU A 31 13.89 15.19 14.73
N TYR A 32 14.66 15.39 15.80
CA TYR A 32 16.12 15.56 15.77
C TYR A 32 16.90 14.31 16.21
N GLU A 33 16.44 13.56 17.21
CA GLU A 33 17.09 12.34 17.72
C GLU A 33 16.62 11.07 16.99
N GLY A 34 15.52 11.18 16.25
CA GLY A 34 14.81 10.07 15.64
C GLY A 34 15.50 9.37 14.49
N GLN A 35 16.46 10.00 13.81
CA GLN A 35 17.06 9.42 12.60
C GLN A 35 18.04 8.28 12.91
N ALA A 36 18.88 8.43 13.93
CA ALA A 36 19.82 7.38 14.36
C ALA A 36 19.08 6.24 15.07
N ASN A 37 18.14 6.59 15.96
CA ASN A 37 17.27 5.63 16.64
C ASN A 37 16.38 4.88 15.65
N TYR A 38 15.92 5.52 14.57
CA TYR A 38 15.21 4.84 13.49
C TYR A 38 15.99 3.72 12.86
N ARG A 39 17.24 3.96 12.46
CA ARG A 39 18.06 2.94 11.81
C ARG A 39 18.30 1.75 12.74
N GLN A 40 18.70 2.02 13.97
CA GLN A 40 19.01 0.97 14.94
C GLN A 40 17.76 0.15 15.32
N GLU A 41 16.63 0.81 15.56
CA GLU A 41 15.38 0.12 15.89
C GLU A 41 14.80 -0.60 14.67
N LEU A 42 14.96 -0.08 13.45
CA LEU A 42 14.63 -0.76 12.19
C LEU A 42 15.50 -2.00 11.96
N ASP A 43 16.77 -1.99 12.38
CA ASP A 43 17.64 -3.16 12.31
C ASP A 43 17.29 -4.22 13.37
N LYS A 44 16.91 -3.82 14.59
CA LYS A 44 16.40 -4.74 15.63
C LYS A 44 15.06 -5.36 15.21
N ALA A 45 14.16 -4.52 14.70
CA ALA A 45 12.91 -4.90 14.07
C ALA A 45 13.09 -5.96 12.97
N LYS A 46 14.03 -5.68 12.05
CA LYS A 46 14.46 -6.61 11.00
C LYS A 46 14.90 -7.94 11.58
N ALA A 47 15.72 -7.94 12.64
CA ALA A 47 16.25 -9.16 13.23
C ALA A 47 15.17 -10.01 13.90
N GLU A 48 14.27 -9.41 14.70
CA GLU A 48 13.22 -10.12 15.42
C GLU A 48 12.19 -10.76 14.48
N ILE A 49 11.83 -10.05 13.41
CA ILE A 49 10.87 -10.56 12.44
C ILE A 49 11.51 -11.55 11.47
N LYS A 50 12.80 -11.36 11.10
CA LYS A 50 13.56 -12.41 10.40
C LYS A 50 13.55 -13.72 11.17
N LYS A 51 13.60 -13.69 12.50
CA LYS A 51 13.49 -14.89 13.34
C LYS A 51 12.11 -15.54 13.21
N ILE A 52 11.03 -14.76 13.33
CA ILE A 52 9.64 -15.25 13.19
C ILE A 52 9.37 -15.78 11.77
N ILE A 53 9.88 -15.09 10.75
CA ILE A 53 9.66 -15.43 9.34
C ILE A 53 10.55 -16.58 8.89
N HIS A 54 11.76 -16.76 9.43
CA HIS A 54 12.57 -17.96 9.17
C HIS A 54 11.81 -19.25 9.51
N ASP A 55 11.04 -19.24 10.61
CA ASP A 55 10.18 -20.35 11.00
C ASP A 55 8.99 -20.52 10.03
N LEU A 56 8.48 -19.42 9.46
CA LEU A 56 7.38 -19.43 8.48
C LEU A 56 7.83 -19.71 7.03
N GLU A 57 9.06 -19.38 6.64
CA GLU A 57 9.62 -19.60 5.29
C GLU A 57 9.76 -21.09 4.97
N LYS A 58 10.01 -21.91 6.00
CA LYS A 58 10.03 -23.37 5.90
C LYS A 58 8.65 -23.94 5.52
N GLU A 59 7.57 -23.26 5.90
CA GLU A 59 6.20 -23.58 5.50
C GLU A 59 5.84 -22.98 4.12
N PHE A 60 6.43 -21.83 3.75
CA PHE A 60 6.10 -21.03 2.55
C PHE A 60 6.69 -21.54 1.23
N ASN A 61 7.84 -22.23 1.27
CA ASN A 61 8.59 -22.63 0.06
C ASN A 61 8.20 -24.00 -0.52
N GLY A 62 7.24 -24.71 0.08
CA GLY A 62 6.79 -26.03 -0.37
C GLY A 62 5.71 -25.98 -1.47
N HIS A 63 6.14 -25.93 -2.74
CA HIS A 63 5.34 -26.38 -3.91
C HIS A 63 4.06 -25.60 -4.29
N LEU A 64 4.13 -24.26 -4.45
CA LEU A 64 3.12 -23.57 -5.28
C LEU A 64 3.61 -23.42 -6.73
N LEU A 65 2.75 -23.81 -7.67
CA LEU A 65 2.93 -23.57 -9.10
C LEU A 65 2.24 -22.26 -9.51
N TYR A 66 2.73 -21.57 -10.55
CA TYR A 66 2.18 -20.32 -11.07
C TYR A 66 0.64 -20.33 -11.22
N ALA A 67 0.09 -21.37 -11.86
CA ALA A 67 -1.36 -21.50 -12.05
C ALA A 67 -2.14 -21.59 -10.72
N SER A 68 -1.52 -22.17 -9.68
CA SER A 68 -2.12 -22.25 -8.35
C SER A 68 -2.09 -20.91 -7.61
N GLU A 69 -1.10 -20.06 -7.86
CA GLU A 69 -1.03 -18.70 -7.30
C GLU A 69 -2.15 -17.81 -7.83
N ILE A 70 -2.37 -17.80 -9.14
CA ILE A 70 -3.49 -17.04 -9.74
C ILE A 70 -4.84 -17.55 -9.22
N ALA A 71 -5.04 -18.87 -9.19
CA ALA A 71 -6.28 -19.46 -8.68
C ALA A 71 -6.53 -19.09 -7.21
N TYR A 72 -5.47 -19.01 -6.41
CA TYR A 72 -5.53 -18.57 -5.03
C TYR A 72 -5.83 -17.09 -4.87
N LEU A 73 -5.18 -16.22 -5.65
CA LEU A 73 -5.47 -14.79 -5.68
C LEU A 73 -6.92 -14.52 -6.08
N GLU A 74 -7.43 -15.24 -7.08
CA GLU A 74 -8.86 -15.17 -7.45
C GLU A 74 -9.79 -15.66 -6.34
N LYS A 75 -9.38 -16.69 -5.59
CA LYS A 75 -10.14 -17.15 -4.41
C LYS A 75 -10.17 -16.07 -3.34
N LEU A 76 -9.02 -15.55 -2.93
CA LEU A 76 -8.91 -14.47 -1.95
C LEU A 76 -9.69 -13.23 -2.38
N ARG A 77 -9.64 -12.90 -3.67
CA ARG A 77 -10.43 -11.82 -4.24
C ARG A 77 -11.92 -12.10 -4.07
N LYS A 78 -12.42 -13.28 -4.44
CA LYS A 78 -13.86 -13.62 -4.28
C LYS A 78 -14.31 -13.59 -2.83
N ASP A 79 -13.43 -14.04 -1.93
CA ASP A 79 -13.65 -14.11 -0.48
C ASP A 79 -13.36 -12.76 0.22
N ASP A 80 -13.16 -11.66 -0.53
CA ASP A 80 -12.86 -10.33 0.00
C ASP A 80 -13.90 -9.90 1.07
N PRO A 81 -13.49 -9.64 2.34
CA PRO A 81 -14.35 -9.29 3.46
C PRO A 81 -14.87 -7.83 3.39
N ARG A 82 -15.59 -7.51 2.32
CA ARG A 82 -16.18 -6.19 2.03
C ARG A 82 -17.28 -5.81 3.02
N ASN A 83 -17.21 -4.58 3.52
CA ASN A 83 -18.25 -3.90 4.30
C ASN A 83 -19.36 -3.29 3.41
N ASP A 84 -20.35 -2.62 3.98
CA ASP A 84 -21.44 -2.01 3.21
C ASP A 84 -20.98 -0.82 2.36
N GLU A 85 -20.02 -0.04 2.85
CA GLU A 85 -19.46 1.13 2.15
C GLU A 85 -18.62 0.77 0.91
N THR A 86 -18.07 -0.44 0.88
CA THR A 86 -17.38 -1.00 -0.30
C THR A 86 -18.37 -1.66 -1.27
N ARG A 87 -19.43 -2.30 -0.76
CA ARG A 87 -20.46 -2.92 -1.61
C ARG A 87 -21.36 -1.89 -2.29
N GLN A 88 -21.67 -0.81 -1.58
CA GLN A 88 -22.50 0.29 -2.03
C GLN A 88 -21.81 1.62 -1.67
N PRO A 89 -20.86 2.07 -2.51
CA PRO A 89 -20.11 3.30 -2.24
C PRO A 89 -21.01 4.51 -2.06
N ARG A 90 -21.05 5.06 -0.85
CA ARG A 90 -21.82 6.28 -0.50
C ARG A 90 -20.93 7.41 0.00
N GLN A 91 -19.75 7.08 0.54
CA GLN A 91 -18.84 8.04 1.17
C GLN A 91 -17.84 8.69 0.18
N ARG A 92 -16.74 9.25 0.70
CA ARG A 92 -15.72 10.04 -0.02
C ARG A 92 -15.34 9.43 -1.37
N GLY A 93 -15.35 10.24 -2.43
CA GLY A 93 -14.92 9.81 -3.76
C GLY A 93 -15.82 8.76 -4.44
N HIS A 94 -17.06 8.55 -4.00
CA HIS A 94 -17.97 7.61 -4.67
C HIS A 94 -18.32 8.01 -6.11
N GLN A 95 -18.51 9.31 -6.38
CA GLN A 95 -18.87 9.80 -7.70
C GLN A 95 -17.71 9.57 -8.68
N GLY A 96 -17.94 8.78 -9.71
CA GLY A 96 -16.95 8.45 -10.74
C GLY A 96 -16.03 7.26 -10.43
N PHE A 97 -15.96 6.79 -9.17
CA PHE A 97 -15.08 5.67 -8.78
C PHE A 97 -15.84 4.47 -8.19
N LYS A 98 -17.16 4.42 -8.36
CA LYS A 98 -18.00 3.30 -7.85
C LYS A 98 -17.47 1.93 -8.27
N LYS A 99 -16.98 1.77 -9.51
CA LYS A 99 -16.38 0.52 -9.98
C LYS A 99 -15.16 0.15 -9.14
N GLN A 100 -14.22 1.07 -8.99
CA GLN A 100 -12.95 0.83 -8.30
C GLN A 100 -13.11 0.63 -6.79
N ILE A 101 -14.07 1.33 -6.15
CA ILE A 101 -14.36 1.13 -4.72
C ILE A 101 -15.01 -0.23 -4.48
N SER A 102 -15.91 -0.65 -5.38
CA SER A 102 -16.61 -1.93 -5.25
C SER A 102 -15.83 -3.14 -5.76
N GLU A 103 -14.73 -2.91 -6.47
CA GLU A 103 -13.81 -3.96 -6.89
C GLU A 103 -13.27 -4.71 -5.67
N ARG A 104 -13.19 -6.04 -5.82
CA ARG A 104 -12.75 -6.89 -4.72
C ARG A 104 -11.23 -6.86 -4.62
N ILE A 105 -10.72 -6.75 -3.40
CA ILE A 105 -9.30 -6.62 -3.11
C ILE A 105 -8.80 -7.91 -2.43
N PRO A 106 -7.90 -8.68 -3.07
CA PRO A 106 -7.18 -9.71 -2.36
C PRO A 106 -6.43 -9.09 -1.18
N PHE A 107 -6.44 -9.74 -0.02
CA PHE A 107 -5.75 -9.27 1.19
C PHE A 107 -6.31 -7.97 1.81
N ARG A 108 -7.58 -7.58 1.55
CA ARG A 108 -8.19 -6.38 2.18
C ARG A 108 -7.98 -6.32 3.70
N LYS A 109 -8.09 -7.46 4.40
CA LYS A 109 -7.88 -7.54 5.84
C LYS A 109 -6.46 -7.09 6.23
N VAL A 110 -5.44 -7.61 5.56
CA VAL A 110 -4.04 -7.22 5.77
C VAL A 110 -3.86 -5.73 5.48
N ILE A 111 -4.42 -5.23 4.38
CA ILE A 111 -4.34 -3.81 4.01
C ILE A 111 -5.02 -2.93 5.07
N SER A 112 -6.15 -3.38 5.62
CA SER A 112 -6.86 -2.68 6.71
C SER A 112 -5.98 -2.59 7.96
N GLU A 113 -5.41 -3.72 8.41
CA GLU A 113 -4.54 -3.77 9.58
C GLU A 113 -3.29 -2.87 9.42
N VAL A 114 -2.67 -2.87 8.25
CA VAL A 114 -1.54 -1.98 7.93
C VAL A 114 -1.97 -0.52 7.97
N CYS A 115 -3.12 -0.19 7.39
CA CYS A 115 -3.63 1.19 7.37
C CYS A 115 -4.07 1.66 8.77
N ASP A 116 -4.68 0.80 9.58
CA ASP A 116 -5.04 1.08 10.98
C ASP A 116 -3.80 1.46 11.78
N LYS A 117 -2.75 0.66 11.67
CA LYS A 117 -1.48 0.89 12.37
C LYS A 117 -0.76 2.12 11.85
N ALA A 118 -0.76 2.35 10.54
CA ALA A 118 -0.23 3.58 9.95
C ALA A 118 -0.99 4.83 10.45
N ASN A 119 -2.32 4.71 10.60
CA ASN A 119 -3.16 5.80 11.09
C ASN A 119 -2.92 6.14 12.57
N ILE A 120 -2.74 5.12 13.42
CA ILE A 120 -2.45 5.28 14.85
C ILE A 120 -1.05 5.85 15.06
N ASN A 121 -0.06 5.32 14.35
CA ASN A 121 1.36 5.60 14.56
C ASN A 121 1.94 6.70 13.67
N SER A 122 1.09 7.39 12.89
CA SER A 122 1.52 8.49 12.01
C SER A 122 2.25 9.59 12.79
N PHE A 123 3.43 9.98 12.30
CA PHE A 123 4.40 10.93 12.90
C PHE A 123 3.75 12.02 13.76
N PRO A 124 3.64 11.81 15.09
CA PRO A 124 2.80 12.63 15.99
C PRO A 124 3.22 14.09 16.07
N GLN A 125 4.45 14.41 15.68
CA GLN A 125 5.07 15.72 15.89
C GLN A 125 4.69 16.76 14.85
N LEU A 126 4.27 16.36 13.65
CA LEU A 126 3.85 17.31 12.61
C LEU A 126 2.41 17.82 12.85
N LYS A 127 1.61 17.06 13.63
CA LYS A 127 0.26 17.46 14.06
C LYS A 127 0.23 18.71 14.95
N LYS A 128 1.37 19.14 15.52
CA LYS A 128 1.42 20.17 16.57
C LYS A 128 1.59 21.62 16.06
N LYS A 129 1.76 21.88 14.75
CA LYS A 129 2.00 23.24 14.23
C LYS A 129 1.11 23.60 13.04
N LYS A 130 -0.19 23.81 13.29
CA LYS A 130 -1.09 24.44 12.30
C LYS A 130 -0.67 25.90 12.06
N GLY A 131 -0.74 26.37 10.81
CA GLY A 131 -0.39 27.75 10.44
C GLY A 131 1.11 28.01 10.19
N VAL A 132 1.96 26.99 10.23
CA VAL A 132 3.35 27.09 9.76
C VAL A 132 3.44 26.34 8.43
N LYS A 133 3.85 27.03 7.37
CA LYS A 133 4.02 26.44 6.05
C LYS A 133 5.36 25.75 5.92
N VAL A 134 5.45 24.80 4.99
CA VAL A 134 6.74 24.19 4.64
C VAL A 134 7.75 25.24 4.17
N SER A 135 7.30 26.28 3.45
CA SER A 135 8.12 27.41 3.01
C SER A 135 8.83 28.15 4.15
N ASP A 136 8.24 28.14 5.34
CA ASP A 136 8.75 28.86 6.52
C ASP A 136 9.88 28.09 7.22
N LEU A 137 10.09 26.82 6.84
CA LEU A 137 11.14 25.98 7.40
C LEU A 137 12.50 26.24 6.72
N PRO A 138 13.62 26.03 7.43
CA PRO A 138 14.94 25.97 6.81
C PRO A 138 15.00 24.95 5.66
N LYS A 139 15.73 25.25 4.59
CA LYS A 139 15.86 24.39 3.38
C LYS A 139 16.20 22.93 3.70
N ALA A 140 17.04 22.68 4.71
CA ALA A 140 17.37 21.32 5.13
C ALA A 140 16.15 20.54 5.64
N ARG A 141 15.25 21.20 6.39
CA ARG A 141 14.01 20.58 6.90
C ARG A 141 12.97 20.40 5.80
N GLN A 142 12.90 21.32 4.85
CA GLN A 142 12.05 21.16 3.66
C GLN A 142 12.39 19.88 2.89
N LYS A 143 13.69 19.63 2.65
CA LYS A 143 14.18 18.42 1.96
C LYS A 143 13.91 17.13 2.75
N ILE A 144 13.96 17.19 4.07
CA ILE A 144 13.61 16.05 4.93
C ILE A 144 12.11 15.74 4.79
N LEU A 145 11.25 16.77 4.87
CA LEU A 145 9.81 16.60 4.69
C LEU A 145 9.45 16.11 3.29
N GLU A 146 10.10 16.62 2.25
CA GLU A 146 10.00 16.12 0.87
C GLU A 146 10.26 14.61 0.83
N SER A 147 11.37 14.18 1.42
CA SER A 147 11.72 12.75 1.50
C SER A 147 10.69 11.94 2.29
N TRP A 148 10.22 12.42 3.44
CA TRP A 148 9.25 11.73 4.29
C TRP A 148 7.84 11.72 3.71
N ALA A 149 7.44 12.72 2.94
CA ALA A 149 6.15 12.71 2.27
C ALA A 149 6.18 11.81 1.02
N GLY A 150 7.37 11.49 0.49
CA GLY A 150 7.48 10.85 -0.82
C GLY A 150 6.93 11.75 -1.93
N LEU A 151 7.03 13.06 -1.74
CA LEU A 151 6.53 14.08 -2.66
C LEU A 151 7.68 14.98 -3.06
N ILE A 152 7.56 15.67 -4.20
CA ILE A 152 8.51 16.74 -4.56
C ILE A 152 8.18 18.03 -3.81
N LEU A 153 9.19 18.87 -3.57
CA LEU A 153 9.02 20.08 -2.75
C LEU A 153 7.91 21.01 -3.27
N SER A 154 7.75 21.15 -4.59
CA SER A 154 6.71 21.99 -5.18
C SER A 154 5.28 21.55 -4.84
N GLU A 155 5.06 20.29 -4.46
CA GLU A 155 3.75 19.79 -4.05
C GLU A 155 3.41 20.13 -2.60
N ILE A 156 4.42 20.42 -1.77
CA ILE A 156 4.25 20.61 -0.33
C ILE A 156 4.70 21.98 0.18
N VAL A 157 5.46 22.75 -0.61
CA VAL A 157 6.13 23.99 -0.14
C VAL A 157 5.15 25.02 0.44
N ASN A 158 3.93 25.08 -0.08
CA ASN A 158 2.90 26.01 0.38
C ASN A 158 1.90 25.39 1.36
N GLU A 159 2.04 24.10 1.66
CA GLU A 159 1.17 23.38 2.58
C GLU A 159 1.54 23.68 4.03
N ASP A 160 0.52 23.75 4.88
CA ASP A 160 0.72 23.77 6.33
C ASP A 160 1.32 22.44 6.77
N ILE A 161 2.36 22.46 7.59
CA ILE A 161 3.05 21.25 8.08
C ILE A 161 2.08 20.25 8.74
N GLY A 162 1.03 20.77 9.39
CA GLY A 162 -0.04 19.98 10.01
C GLY A 162 -1.29 19.79 9.14
N SER A 163 -1.21 20.04 7.83
CA SER A 163 -2.35 19.87 6.92
C SER A 163 -2.78 18.41 6.84
N GLU A 164 -4.07 18.18 6.63
CA GLU A 164 -4.60 16.83 6.49
C GLU A 164 -3.98 16.09 5.30
N PHE A 165 -3.64 16.82 4.24
CA PHE A 165 -2.94 16.28 3.07
C PHE A 165 -1.56 15.74 3.45
N LEU A 166 -0.71 16.53 4.12
CA LEU A 166 0.62 16.08 4.54
C LEU A 166 0.54 14.91 5.53
N ILE A 167 -0.40 14.97 6.48
CA ILE A 167 -0.64 13.87 7.41
C ILE A 167 -1.06 12.59 6.68
N ALA A 168 -1.92 12.69 5.66
CA ALA A 168 -2.34 11.55 4.86
C ALA A 168 -1.17 10.92 4.09
N ARG A 169 -0.28 11.74 3.51
CA ARG A 169 0.91 11.27 2.79
C ARG A 169 1.89 10.54 3.68
N LEU A 170 2.06 11.04 4.90
CA LEU A 170 2.88 10.39 5.92
C LEU A 170 2.31 9.05 6.38
N LYS A 171 0.97 8.93 6.48
CA LYS A 171 0.30 7.65 6.74
C LYS A 171 0.49 6.67 5.58
N GLN A 172 0.42 7.16 4.33
CA GLN A 172 0.75 6.35 3.16
C GLN A 172 2.19 5.86 3.22
N LEU A 173 3.17 6.74 3.49
CA LEU A 173 4.57 6.32 3.66
C LEU A 173 4.70 5.24 4.74
N ALA A 174 4.07 5.42 5.90
CA ALA A 174 4.09 4.43 6.98
C ALA A 174 3.58 3.06 6.49
N ALA A 175 2.47 3.04 5.76
CA ALA A 175 1.95 1.83 5.14
C ALA A 175 2.95 1.21 4.15
N SER A 176 3.51 2.02 3.23
CA SER A 176 4.49 1.57 2.24
C SER A 176 5.74 0.98 2.91
N ILE A 177 6.24 1.59 4.01
CA ILE A 177 7.36 1.04 4.79
C ILE A 177 7.02 -0.35 5.33
N MET A 178 5.84 -0.52 5.93
CA MET A 178 5.44 -1.81 6.49
C MET A 178 5.28 -2.89 5.41
N PHE A 179 4.75 -2.54 4.23
CA PHE A 179 4.64 -3.47 3.10
C PHE A 179 5.99 -3.89 2.55
N GLU A 180 6.87 -2.92 2.25
CA GLU A 180 8.18 -3.28 1.70
C GLU A 180 9.03 -4.03 2.71
N PHE A 181 8.92 -3.69 3.99
CA PHE A 181 9.64 -4.38 5.03
C PHE A 181 9.25 -5.87 5.11
N VAL A 182 7.97 -6.20 5.03
CA VAL A 182 7.51 -7.59 4.92
C VAL A 182 8.06 -8.27 3.67
N ASP A 183 8.10 -7.57 2.54
CA ASP A 183 8.65 -8.10 1.30
C ASP A 183 10.17 -8.35 1.39
N GLU A 184 10.94 -7.43 1.99
CA GLU A 184 12.37 -7.57 2.25
C GLU A 184 12.66 -8.84 3.06
N ILE A 185 11.87 -9.10 4.10
CA ILE A 185 12.07 -10.26 4.96
C ILE A 185 11.71 -11.56 4.23
N LEU A 186 10.69 -11.55 3.38
CA LEU A 186 10.33 -12.69 2.52
C LEU A 186 11.24 -12.84 1.29
N GLY A 187 12.42 -12.22 1.31
CA GLY A 187 13.40 -12.29 0.22
C GLY A 187 12.85 -11.73 -1.09
N TRP A 188 11.99 -10.72 -1.01
CA TRP A 188 11.30 -10.06 -2.12
C TRP A 188 10.27 -10.95 -2.82
N LYS A 189 9.77 -11.98 -2.14
CA LYS A 189 8.78 -12.94 -2.67
C LYS A 189 7.39 -12.74 -2.09
N ALA A 190 7.07 -11.60 -1.48
CA ALA A 190 5.69 -11.28 -1.14
C ALA A 190 4.91 -10.96 -2.43
N PRO A 191 3.62 -11.37 -2.53
CA PRO A 191 2.80 -11.03 -3.69
C PRO A 191 2.44 -9.54 -3.74
N ILE A 192 2.43 -8.83 -2.61
CA ILE A 192 2.12 -7.40 -2.52
C ILE A 192 3.43 -6.61 -2.61
N LYS A 193 3.53 -5.70 -3.57
CA LYS A 193 4.63 -4.75 -3.76
C LYS A 193 4.11 -3.34 -3.58
N THR A 194 4.89 -2.46 -2.98
CA THR A 194 4.50 -1.06 -2.74
C THR A 194 5.21 -0.09 -3.68
N GLU A 195 4.65 1.10 -3.88
CA GLU A 195 5.26 2.20 -4.64
C GLU A 195 5.81 1.74 -6.00
N VAL A 196 5.05 0.90 -6.70
CA VAL A 196 5.51 0.29 -7.96
C VAL A 196 5.34 1.31 -9.06
N CYS A 197 6.46 1.71 -9.68
CA CYS A 197 6.46 2.75 -10.69
C CYS A 197 6.68 2.18 -12.09
N PHE A 198 5.70 2.40 -12.96
CA PHE A 198 5.79 2.16 -14.39
C PHE A 198 6.27 3.44 -15.07
N GLY A 199 7.23 3.31 -15.98
CA GLY A 199 7.84 4.45 -16.66
C GLY A 199 6.91 5.11 -17.67
N ALA A 200 7.43 6.08 -18.40
CA ALA A 200 6.67 6.69 -19.50
C ALA A 200 6.20 5.61 -20.48
N LYS A 201 4.99 5.76 -21.04
CA LYS A 201 4.36 4.74 -21.91
C LYS A 201 4.27 3.34 -21.27
N PHE A 202 4.22 3.27 -19.95
CA PHE A 202 4.07 2.01 -19.21
C PHE A 202 5.25 1.03 -19.37
N GLU A 203 6.48 1.56 -19.45
CA GLU A 203 7.70 0.76 -19.25
C GLU A 203 7.60 -0.05 -17.96
N ASP A 204 8.10 -1.30 -18.00
CA ASP A 204 8.07 -2.16 -16.83
C ASP A 204 8.92 -1.58 -15.69
N PRO A 205 8.56 -1.83 -14.42
CA PRO A 205 9.31 -1.32 -13.28
C PRO A 205 10.78 -1.75 -13.32
N GLN A 206 11.69 -0.82 -13.00
CA GLN A 206 13.11 -1.17 -12.89
C GLN A 206 13.36 -2.03 -11.65
N LEU A 207 14.17 -3.06 -11.86
CA LEU A 207 14.59 -4.00 -10.81
C LEU A 207 15.98 -3.62 -10.31
N LEU A 208 16.26 -3.94 -9.03
CA LEU A 208 17.59 -3.72 -8.48
C LEU A 208 18.63 -4.63 -9.16
N PHE A 209 18.22 -5.87 -9.47
CA PHE A 209 19.01 -6.85 -10.21
C PHE A 209 18.14 -7.50 -11.29
N PRO A 210 18.69 -7.80 -12.48
CA PRO A 210 17.96 -8.52 -13.52
C PRO A 210 17.38 -9.85 -13.00
N GLY A 211 16.11 -10.11 -13.31
CA GLY A 211 15.43 -11.36 -12.93
C GLY A 211 14.99 -11.48 -11.46
N ASN A 212 15.36 -10.53 -10.59
CA ASN A 212 14.94 -10.53 -9.19
C ASN A 212 13.63 -9.71 -9.01
N PRO A 213 12.68 -10.16 -8.18
CA PRO A 213 11.45 -9.41 -7.92
C PRO A 213 11.63 -8.08 -7.16
N ARG A 214 12.83 -7.79 -6.65
CA ARG A 214 13.16 -6.55 -5.94
C ARG A 214 13.20 -5.35 -6.87
N LEU A 215 12.35 -4.38 -6.58
CA LEU A 215 12.30 -3.09 -7.26
C LEU A 215 13.55 -2.25 -6.95
N LYS A 216 14.03 -1.52 -7.96
CA LYS A 216 15.08 -0.53 -7.78
C LYS A 216 14.50 0.70 -7.09
N ARG A 217 15.14 1.13 -6.01
CA ARG A 217 14.83 2.37 -5.28
C ARG A 217 16.01 3.33 -5.38
N ILE A 218 15.77 4.64 -5.54
CA ILE A 218 16.83 5.66 -5.72
C ILE A 218 16.81 6.74 -4.62
N GLY A 219 16.19 6.44 -3.47
CA GLY A 219 16.18 7.32 -2.31
C GLY A 219 17.56 7.78 -1.89
N ARG A 220 17.77 9.11 -1.85
CA ARG A 220 19.08 9.73 -1.57
C ARG A 220 19.39 9.90 -0.08
N PHE A 221 18.41 9.76 0.81
CA PHE A 221 18.54 10.13 2.22
C PHE A 221 18.39 8.97 3.21
N ASP A 222 18.21 7.73 2.75
CA ASP A 222 17.87 6.54 3.55
C ASP A 222 16.62 6.68 4.46
N LEU A 223 15.95 7.85 4.45
CA LEU A 223 14.82 8.18 5.33
C LEU A 223 13.51 7.60 4.79
N ASN A 224 13.26 7.81 3.50
CA ASN A 224 12.27 7.08 2.72
C ASN A 224 13.03 6.25 1.69
N PRO A 225 13.42 5.01 2.02
CA PRO A 225 14.26 4.19 1.14
C PRO A 225 13.54 3.82 -0.16
N PHE A 226 12.23 4.05 -0.29
CA PHE A 226 11.43 3.67 -1.45
C PHE A 226 11.26 4.80 -2.45
N TYR A 227 11.66 6.03 -2.09
CA TYR A 227 11.46 7.23 -2.88
C TYR A 227 12.73 8.10 -3.00
N PRO A 228 13.07 8.63 -4.19
CA PRO A 228 12.28 8.49 -5.42
C PRO A 228 12.38 7.07 -6.00
N THR A 229 11.39 6.72 -6.81
CA THR A 229 11.49 5.58 -7.72
C THR A 229 12.21 6.01 -9.00
N PRO A 230 12.87 5.10 -9.76
CA PRO A 230 13.65 5.42 -10.96
C PRO A 230 12.92 6.24 -12.03
N TYR A 231 11.58 6.22 -12.00
CA TYR A 231 10.71 6.91 -12.97
C TYR A 231 9.92 8.06 -12.35
N HIS A 232 10.10 8.36 -11.07
CA HIS A 232 9.25 9.32 -10.38
C HIS A 232 9.23 10.71 -11.04
N ASN A 233 10.38 11.14 -11.57
CA ASN A 233 10.52 12.45 -12.21
C ASN A 233 10.28 12.43 -13.74
N GLN A 234 9.92 11.28 -14.32
CA GLN A 234 9.67 11.18 -15.75
C GLN A 234 8.22 11.52 -16.06
N ARG A 235 8.01 12.52 -16.92
CA ARG A 235 6.67 12.91 -17.36
C ARG A 235 5.96 11.71 -18.01
N GLY A 236 4.79 11.37 -17.49
CA GLY A 236 3.99 10.26 -18.00
C GLY A 236 4.20 8.93 -17.29
N SER A 237 5.11 8.85 -16.31
CA SER A 237 5.17 7.71 -15.39
C SER A 237 3.94 7.67 -14.48
N ILE A 238 3.74 6.52 -13.85
CA ILE A 238 2.71 6.32 -12.83
C ILE A 238 3.22 5.37 -11.75
N ALA A 239 3.03 5.75 -10.49
CA ALA A 239 3.30 4.89 -9.34
C ALA A 239 1.97 4.44 -8.74
N ALA A 240 1.86 3.17 -8.39
CA ALA A 240 0.75 2.63 -7.61
C ALA A 240 1.18 2.44 -6.16
N ASP A 241 0.29 2.80 -5.22
CA ASP A 241 0.55 2.60 -3.79
C ASP A 241 0.85 1.13 -3.50
N LEU A 242 0.03 0.21 -4.04
CA LEU A 242 0.27 -1.23 -4.05
C LEU A 242 -0.01 -1.87 -5.42
N VAL A 243 0.78 -2.88 -5.74
CA VAL A 243 0.55 -3.85 -6.82
C VAL A 243 0.59 -5.26 -6.25
N ILE A 244 -0.34 -6.10 -6.69
CA ILE A 244 -0.35 -7.54 -6.40
C ILE A 244 0.16 -8.28 -7.63
N ALA A 245 1.19 -9.09 -7.49
CA ALA A 245 1.74 -9.92 -8.57
C ALA A 245 0.83 -11.11 -8.90
N GLU A 246 0.79 -11.56 -10.16
CA GLU A 246 0.17 -12.86 -10.50
C GLU A 246 0.99 -14.02 -9.94
N SER A 247 2.31 -13.88 -10.02
CA SER A 247 3.30 -14.76 -9.42
C SER A 247 4.29 -13.97 -8.60
N ARG A 248 4.46 -14.40 -7.35
CA ARG A 248 5.37 -13.75 -6.41
C ARG A 248 6.86 -14.06 -6.70
N LEU A 249 7.11 -15.06 -7.54
CA LEU A 249 8.45 -15.53 -7.90
C LEU A 249 8.99 -14.84 -9.16
N GLU A 250 8.14 -14.14 -9.90
CA GLU A 250 8.51 -13.36 -11.08
C GLU A 250 8.58 -11.87 -10.74
N PRO A 251 9.43 -11.09 -11.43
CA PRO A 251 9.40 -9.64 -11.31
C PRO A 251 8.05 -9.05 -11.70
N ILE A 252 7.68 -7.93 -11.07
CA ILE A 252 6.50 -7.17 -11.52
C ILE A 252 6.77 -6.65 -12.93
N SER A 253 5.82 -6.90 -13.82
CA SER A 253 5.79 -6.41 -15.20
C SER A 253 4.34 -6.36 -15.67
N LYS A 254 4.10 -5.81 -16.87
CA LYS A 254 2.79 -5.88 -17.54
C LYS A 254 2.24 -7.30 -17.67
N THR A 255 3.11 -8.32 -17.69
CA THR A 255 2.70 -9.73 -17.79
C THR A 255 2.45 -10.42 -16.45
N ASN A 256 2.85 -9.80 -15.34
CA ASN A 256 2.80 -10.37 -13.99
C ASN A 256 2.02 -9.47 -12.99
N LEU A 257 1.11 -8.63 -13.48
CA LEU A 257 0.28 -7.75 -12.65
C LEU A 257 -1.10 -8.37 -12.42
N PHE A 258 -1.44 -8.73 -11.19
CA PHE A 258 -2.78 -9.23 -10.84
C PHE A 258 -3.75 -8.08 -10.53
N ALA A 259 -3.34 -7.16 -9.66
CA ALA A 259 -4.17 -6.03 -9.27
C ALA A 259 -3.34 -4.79 -8.90
N ILE A 260 -3.95 -3.62 -9.06
CA ILE A 260 -3.51 -2.34 -8.54
C ILE A 260 -4.46 -1.96 -7.41
N VAL A 261 -3.91 -1.55 -6.27
CA VAL A 261 -4.69 -1.03 -5.14
C VAL A 261 -4.15 0.35 -4.78
N GLU A 262 -4.98 1.37 -4.99
CA GLU A 262 -4.71 2.74 -4.57
C GLU A 262 -5.29 2.97 -3.18
N ILE A 263 -4.47 3.40 -2.24
CA ILE A 263 -4.85 3.66 -0.85
C ILE A 263 -5.04 5.15 -0.65
N LYS A 264 -6.22 5.56 -0.19
CA LYS A 264 -6.51 6.96 0.14
C LYS A 264 -6.90 7.08 1.60
N PHE A 265 -6.02 7.65 2.41
CA PHE A 265 -6.39 8.10 3.76
C PHE A 265 -7.27 9.35 3.69
N GLN A 266 -8.05 9.61 4.74
CA GLN A 266 -8.73 10.91 4.90
C GLN A 266 -7.73 12.06 4.77
N GLY A 267 -8.12 13.12 4.05
CA GLY A 267 -7.26 14.24 3.72
C GLY A 267 -6.49 14.08 2.39
N ASP A 268 -6.38 12.87 1.83
CA ASP A 268 -5.84 12.68 0.47
C ASP A 268 -6.93 12.75 -0.60
N SER A 269 -6.57 13.32 -1.74
CA SER A 269 -7.44 13.51 -2.89
C SER A 269 -7.41 12.30 -3.83
N ILE A 270 -8.59 11.92 -4.33
CA ILE A 270 -8.74 10.91 -5.38
C ILE A 270 -8.71 11.63 -6.73
N LYS A 271 -7.70 11.35 -7.55
CA LYS A 271 -7.48 12.05 -8.83
C LYS A 271 -7.97 11.20 -10.00
N LYS A 272 -8.89 11.72 -10.81
CA LYS A 272 -9.46 10.99 -11.97
C LYS A 272 -8.40 10.64 -13.01
N GLU A 273 -7.45 11.54 -13.23
CA GLU A 273 -6.36 11.33 -14.20
C GLU A 273 -5.47 10.15 -13.80
N GLN A 274 -5.25 9.94 -12.50
CA GLN A 274 -4.48 8.81 -11.98
C GLN A 274 -5.17 7.48 -12.34
N PHE A 275 -6.47 7.38 -12.09
CA PHE A 275 -7.24 6.18 -12.42
C PHE A 275 -7.38 5.93 -13.91
N SER A 276 -7.54 6.99 -14.72
CA SER A 276 -7.53 6.86 -16.19
C SER A 276 -6.21 6.26 -16.69
N LYS A 277 -5.08 6.70 -16.14
CA LYS A 277 -3.76 6.14 -16.47
C LYS A 277 -3.62 4.68 -16.01
N TYR A 278 -4.17 4.31 -14.87
CA TYR A 278 -4.21 2.89 -14.46
C TYR A 278 -5.06 2.05 -15.41
N ASP A 279 -6.22 2.54 -15.85
CA ASP A 279 -7.04 1.85 -16.83
C ASP A 279 -6.29 1.63 -18.15
N ASP A 280 -5.53 2.63 -18.60
CA ASP A 280 -4.69 2.51 -19.80
C ASP A 280 -3.51 1.53 -19.60
N LEU A 281 -2.84 1.56 -18.45
CA LEU A 281 -1.85 0.55 -18.06
C LEU A 281 -2.45 -0.86 -18.11
N LEU A 282 -3.66 -1.06 -17.57
CA LEU A 282 -4.32 -2.36 -17.56
C LEU A 282 -4.72 -2.83 -18.97
N LYS A 283 -4.99 -1.92 -19.92
CA LYS A 283 -5.17 -2.30 -21.34
C LYS A 283 -3.86 -2.82 -21.92
N GLU A 284 -2.73 -2.17 -21.66
CA GLU A 284 -1.41 -2.64 -22.10
C GLU A 284 -1.02 -3.97 -21.44
N CYS A 285 -1.32 -4.15 -20.15
CA CYS A 285 -1.13 -5.43 -19.46
C CYS A 285 -1.91 -6.55 -20.15
N LYS A 286 -3.16 -6.29 -20.57
CA LYS A 286 -3.96 -7.27 -21.31
C LYS A 286 -3.26 -7.69 -22.60
N VAL A 287 -2.84 -6.72 -23.42
CA VAL A 287 -2.15 -6.97 -24.69
C VAL A 287 -0.87 -7.77 -24.47
N ALA A 288 -0.05 -7.38 -23.49
CA ALA A 288 1.18 -8.07 -23.15
C ALA A 288 0.95 -9.52 -22.71
N LYS A 289 -0.08 -9.77 -21.88
CA LYS A 289 -0.46 -11.11 -21.43
C LYS A 289 -1.02 -11.97 -22.56
N GLU A 290 -1.84 -11.41 -23.44
CA GLU A 290 -2.31 -12.10 -24.64
C GLU A 290 -1.16 -12.50 -25.56
N GLY A 291 -0.13 -11.65 -25.68
CA GLY A 291 1.10 -11.97 -26.40
C GLY A 291 1.90 -13.11 -25.74
N LYS A 292 2.08 -13.07 -24.42
CA LYS A 292 2.87 -14.09 -23.67
C LYS A 292 2.17 -15.45 -23.61
N TYR A 293 0.87 -15.47 -23.32
CA TYR A 293 0.14 -16.70 -23.00
C TYR A 293 -0.81 -17.16 -24.11
N GLY A 294 -1.16 -16.28 -25.05
CA GLY A 294 -2.16 -16.54 -26.10
C GLY A 294 -3.59 -16.18 -25.66
N LYS A 295 -4.41 -15.70 -26.60
CA LYS A 295 -5.77 -15.19 -26.33
C LYS A 295 -6.71 -16.19 -25.62
N LYS A 296 -6.54 -17.48 -25.92
CA LYS A 296 -7.38 -18.58 -25.39
C LYS A 296 -6.75 -19.32 -24.22
N ASN A 297 -5.47 -19.09 -23.96
CA ASN A 297 -4.74 -19.80 -22.93
C ASN A 297 -4.44 -18.81 -21.80
N ASN A 298 -5.41 -18.69 -20.89
CA ASN A 298 -5.13 -18.20 -19.57
C ASN A 298 -5.23 -19.36 -18.61
N HIS A 299 -4.39 -19.35 -17.58
CA HIS A 299 -4.24 -20.40 -16.58
C HIS A 299 -5.52 -20.73 -15.77
N SER A 300 -6.66 -20.11 -16.10
CA SER A 300 -8.00 -20.34 -15.56
C SER A 300 -9.00 -20.96 -16.56
N GLY A 301 -8.60 -21.19 -17.83
CA GLY A 301 -9.44 -21.77 -18.89
C GLY A 301 -10.56 -20.85 -19.42
N LYS A 302 -10.61 -19.57 -19.00
CA LYS A 302 -11.72 -18.63 -19.29
C LYS A 302 -11.37 -17.49 -20.26
N GLY A 303 -10.15 -17.48 -20.82
CA GLY A 303 -9.61 -16.39 -21.66
C GLY A 303 -9.29 -15.10 -20.89
N ILE A 304 -8.29 -14.34 -21.35
CA ILE A 304 -7.86 -13.08 -20.70
C ILE A 304 -8.92 -12.00 -20.95
N LYS A 305 -9.69 -11.66 -19.91
CA LYS A 305 -10.74 -10.64 -20.02
C LYS A 305 -10.21 -9.22 -19.84
N GLU A 306 -9.35 -9.04 -18.84
CA GLU A 306 -8.76 -7.77 -18.41
C GLU A 306 -7.27 -7.98 -18.12
N GLY A 307 -6.48 -6.90 -18.13
CA GLY A 307 -5.05 -6.97 -17.82
C GLY A 307 -4.73 -7.07 -16.33
N GLY A 308 -5.73 -6.87 -15.47
CA GLY A 308 -5.65 -6.91 -14.01
C GLY A 308 -6.85 -6.16 -13.40
N TYR A 309 -6.94 -6.16 -12.07
CA TYR A 309 -8.00 -5.44 -11.35
C TYR A 309 -7.50 -4.07 -10.86
N LEU A 310 -8.38 -3.06 -10.85
CA LEU A 310 -8.08 -1.74 -10.30
C LEU A 310 -9.03 -1.44 -9.14
N SER A 311 -8.46 -1.28 -7.94
CA SER A 311 -9.23 -1.02 -6.73
C SER A 311 -8.82 0.29 -6.06
N LEU A 312 -9.81 0.97 -5.48
CA LEU A 312 -9.62 2.12 -4.59
C LEU A 312 -9.96 1.69 -3.17
N PHE A 313 -8.99 1.75 -2.27
CA PHE A 313 -9.14 1.49 -0.84
C PHE A 313 -9.11 2.82 -0.07
N ARG A 314 -10.28 3.29 0.36
CA ARG A 314 -10.42 4.51 1.15
C ARG A 314 -10.36 4.14 2.62
N TYR A 315 -9.35 4.63 3.33
CA TYR A 315 -9.26 4.41 4.77
C TYR A 315 -9.86 5.59 5.53
N PRO A 316 -10.73 5.36 6.53
CA PRO A 316 -11.16 4.06 7.09
C PRO A 316 -12.44 3.48 6.44
N GLU A 317 -12.99 4.11 5.41
CA GLU A 317 -14.30 3.76 4.85
C GLU A 317 -14.40 2.31 4.33
N ASP A 318 -13.28 1.76 3.86
CA ASP A 318 -13.21 0.50 3.12
C ASP A 318 -12.52 -0.65 3.88
N ILE A 319 -12.35 -0.49 5.20
CA ILE A 319 -11.77 -1.52 6.07
C ILE A 319 -12.56 -2.83 6.00
N ALA A 320 -11.84 -3.94 6.15
CA ALA A 320 -12.43 -5.27 6.21
C ALA A 320 -13.43 -5.40 7.39
N LEU A 321 -14.50 -6.17 7.19
CA LEU A 321 -15.35 -6.58 8.31
C LEU A 321 -14.60 -7.56 9.22
N GLU A 322 -14.52 -7.28 10.52
CA GLU A 322 -14.12 -8.29 11.49
C GLU A 322 -15.18 -9.40 11.50
N GLY A 323 -14.75 -10.65 11.25
CA GLY A 323 -15.62 -11.80 11.41
C GLY A 323 -16.13 -11.87 12.85
N GLY A 324 -17.42 -11.63 13.07
CA GLY A 324 -18.09 -11.86 14.35
C GLY A 324 -18.26 -10.66 15.29
N LYS A 325 -17.93 -9.42 14.90
CA LYS A 325 -18.34 -8.24 15.68
C LYS A 325 -19.30 -7.36 14.89
N GLY A 326 -20.57 -7.42 15.29
CA GLY A 326 -21.60 -6.53 14.80
C GLY A 326 -21.34 -5.09 15.20
N LYS A 327 -21.49 -4.21 14.20
CA LYS A 327 -21.63 -2.74 14.24
C LYS A 327 -20.47 -1.94 14.88
N PRO A 328 -19.97 -0.89 14.21
CA PRO A 328 -19.07 0.08 14.83
C PRO A 328 -19.76 0.73 16.03
N ASN A 329 -19.03 0.85 17.14
CA ASN A 329 -19.40 1.67 18.27
C ASN A 329 -19.58 3.13 17.80
N GLU A 330 -20.82 3.63 17.82
CA GLU A 330 -21.08 5.07 17.86
C GLU A 330 -20.57 5.61 19.21
N GLN A 331 -19.36 6.17 19.21
CA GLN A 331 -18.94 7.17 20.19
C GLN A 331 -18.84 8.49 19.44
N THR A 332 -19.46 9.60 19.83
CA THR A 332 -20.36 9.93 20.93
C THR A 332 -21.07 11.18 20.46
N GLY A 333 -22.39 11.12 20.31
CA GLY A 333 -23.20 12.30 20.06
C GLY A 333 -23.02 13.28 21.22
N THR A 334 -22.64 14.51 20.87
CA THR A 334 -22.73 15.68 21.74
C THR A 334 -24.12 15.70 22.38
N LYS A 335 -24.17 15.58 23.72
CA LYS A 335 -25.36 15.89 24.49
C LYS A 335 -25.76 17.34 24.17
N LYS A 336 -26.83 17.52 23.39
CA LYS A 336 -27.59 18.78 23.38
C LYS A 336 -28.12 18.99 24.80
N ALA A 337 -27.58 19.98 25.50
CA ALA A 337 -28.21 20.54 26.68
C ALA A 337 -29.55 21.16 26.23
N GLY A 338 -30.64 20.48 26.58
CA GLY A 338 -31.97 21.05 26.47
C GLY A 338 -32.13 22.13 27.52
N ASN A 339 -32.14 23.40 27.09
CA ASN A 339 -32.60 24.49 27.91
C ASN A 339 -34.13 24.57 27.75
N ARG A 340 -34.86 23.98 28.71
CA ARG A 340 -36.28 24.29 28.95
C ARG A 340 -36.31 25.27 30.11
N GLY A 341 -36.88 26.44 29.86
CA GLY A 341 -36.89 27.54 30.80
C GLY A 341 -37.72 27.30 32.06
N LYS A 342 -37.46 28.18 33.02
CA LYS A 342 -38.47 28.85 33.82
C LYS A 342 -38.22 30.34 33.72
#